data_AF-F0UEB7-F1
#
_entry.id   AF-F0UEB7-F1
#
_cell.length_a   1.000
_cell.length_b   1.000
_cell.length_c   1.000
_cell.angle_alpha   90.00
_cell.angle_beta   90.00
_cell.angle_gamma   90.00
#
_symmetry.space_group_name_H-M   'P 1'
#
loop_
_entity.id
_entity.type
_entity.pdbx_description
1 polymer ?
#
loop_
_entity_poly.entity_id
_entity_poly.type
_entity_poly.pdbx_seq_one_letter_code
_entity_poly.pdbx_strand_id
1 'polypeptide(L)'
;MENTKYNNDRNIYRAKLEGVSKIKKEIFRTVSASELEIATGGNDLIDFKDLLIALKKRLSPRTADRQYEVQQKYQNLQKVPTGG
;
A
#
# COMPACT_ATOMS: atom_id res chain seq x y z
N MET A 1 -10.23 27.38 29.18
CA MET A 1 -8.95 26.72 28.83
C MET A 1 -9.13 25.49 27.93
N GLU A 2 -10.20 24.70 28.10
CA GLU A 2 -10.47 23.51 27.25
C GLU A 2 -10.63 23.81 25.75
N ASN A 3 -11.31 24.90 25.40
CA ASN A 3 -11.60 25.24 24.00
C ASN A 3 -10.31 25.54 23.20
N THR A 4 -9.30 26.10 23.87
CA THR A 4 -7.98 26.39 23.28
C THR A 4 -7.19 25.10 23.01
N LYS A 5 -7.25 24.13 23.94
CA LYS A 5 -6.60 22.82 23.79
C LYS A 5 -7.23 22.02 22.65
N TYR A 6 -8.56 21.97 22.60
CA TYR A 6 -9.30 21.30 21.53
C TYR A 6 -8.97 21.86 20.14
N ASN A 7 -8.94 23.19 20.00
CA ASN A 7 -8.57 23.84 18.74
C ASN A 7 -7.13 23.54 18.33
N ASN A 8 -6.20 23.47 19.30
CA ASN A 8 -4.81 23.13 19.01
C ASN A 8 -4.67 21.68 18.52
N ASP A 9 -5.29 20.72 19.22
CA ASP A 9 -5.29 19.30 18.84
C ASP A 9 -5.92 19.10 17.45
N ARG A 10 -7.01 19.82 17.15
CA ARG A 10 -7.66 19.79 15.83
C ARG A 10 -6.77 20.34 14.72
N ASN A 11 -6.01 21.40 14.99
CA ASN A 11 -5.07 21.97 14.03
C ASN A 11 -3.89 21.01 13.77
N ILE A 12 -3.36 20.38 14.82
CA ILE A 12 -2.33 19.34 14.70
C ILE A 12 -2.83 18.17 13.84
N TYR A 13 -4.06 17.73 14.08
CA TYR A 13 -4.68 16.66 13.29
C TYR A 13 -4.83 17.04 11.81
N ARG A 14 -5.31 18.27 11.53
CA ARG A 14 -5.42 18.78 10.15
C ARG A 14 -4.07 18.85 9.44
N ALA A 15 -3.04 19.35 10.11
CA ALA A 15 -1.69 19.41 9.56
C ALA A 15 -1.15 18.01 9.22
N LYS A 16 -1.42 17.01 10.07
CA LYS A 16 -1.08 15.60 9.79
C LYS A 16 -1.81 15.08 8.55
N LEU A 17 -3.12 15.32 8.42
CA LEU A 17 -3.89 14.89 7.25
C LEU A 17 -3.37 15.54 5.96
N GLU A 18 -3.00 16.81 6.01
CA GLU A 18 -2.42 17.51 4.86
C GLU A 18 -1.08 16.89 4.46
N GLY A 19 -0.22 16.58 5.44
CA GLY A 19 1.04 15.87 5.21
C GLY A 19 0.84 14.50 4.56
N VAL A 20 -0.11 13.71 5.07
CA VAL A 20 -0.46 12.39 4.49
C VAL A 20 -0.98 12.55 3.05
N SER A 21 -1.81 13.56 2.78
CA SER A 21 -2.33 13.83 1.44
C SER A 21 -1.22 14.19 0.44
N LYS A 22 -0.25 15.00 0.86
CA LYS A 22 0.93 15.34 0.03
C LYS A 22 1.74 14.09 -0.31
N ILE A 23 2.04 13.25 0.69
CA ILE A 23 2.77 11.98 0.48
C ILE A 23 2.00 11.07 -0.47
N LYS A 24 0.68 10.93 -0.28
CA LYS A 24 -0.19 10.14 -1.17
C LYS A 24 -0.06 10.62 -2.62
N LYS A 25 -0.12 11.92 -2.85
CA LYS A 25 -0.01 12.52 -4.18
C LYS A 25 1.36 12.24 -4.83
N GLU A 26 2.44 12.37 -4.08
CA GLU A 26 3.79 12.09 -4.59
C GLU A 26 3.99 10.61 -4.91
N ILE A 27 3.45 9.70 -4.10
CA ILE A 27 3.44 8.26 -4.40
C ILE A 27 2.70 8.00 -5.72
N PHE A 28 1.48 8.51 -5.88
CA PHE A 28 0.71 8.31 -7.13
C PHE A 28 1.37 8.94 -8.37
N ARG A 29 2.20 9.97 -8.21
CA ARG A 29 2.96 10.58 -9.30
C ARG A 29 4.17 9.76 -9.73
N THR A 30 4.74 8.97 -8.82
CA THR A 30 6.02 8.28 -9.00
C THR A 30 5.86 6.79 -9.26
N VAL A 31 4.83 6.17 -8.69
CA VAL A 31 4.52 4.75 -8.85
C VAL A 31 3.90 4.51 -10.23
N SER A 32 4.41 3.49 -10.94
CA SER A 32 3.88 3.17 -12.27
C SER A 32 2.54 2.44 -12.19
N ALA A 33 1.72 2.55 -13.24
CA ALA A 33 0.37 1.96 -13.27
C ALA A 33 0.35 0.45 -12.98
N SER A 34 1.38 -0.29 -13.42
CA SER A 34 1.52 -1.73 -13.17
C SER A 34 1.77 -2.08 -11.69
N GLU A 35 2.26 -1.14 -10.87
CA GLU A 35 2.39 -1.34 -9.42
C GLU A 35 1.11 -0.98 -8.68
N LEU A 36 0.27 -0.13 -9.27
CA LEU A 36 -1.07 0.20 -8.78
C LEU A 36 -2.06 -0.93 -9.07
N GLU A 37 -1.95 -1.59 -10.23
CA GLU A 37 -2.77 -2.74 -10.62
C GLU A 37 -2.67 -3.93 -9.65
N ILE A 38 -1.50 -4.13 -9.03
CA ILE A 38 -1.30 -5.21 -8.04
C ILE A 38 -2.01 -4.90 -6.71
N ALA A 39 -2.22 -3.62 -6.40
CA ALA A 39 -2.94 -3.19 -5.20
C ALA A 39 -4.47 -3.21 -5.39
N THR A 40 -4.95 -3.16 -6.63
CA THR A 40 -6.36 -3.35 -6.98
C THR A 40 -6.65 -4.83 -7.21
N GLY A 41 -6.99 -5.57 -6.16
CA GLY A 41 -7.57 -6.92 -6.30
C GLY A 41 -8.99 -6.91 -6.92
N GLY A 42 -9.18 -6.20 -8.03
CA GLY A 42 -10.45 -6.07 -8.75
C GLY A 42 -11.44 -5.03 -8.21
N ASN A 43 -11.01 -4.09 -7.36
CA ASN A 43 -11.88 -3.04 -6.82
C ASN A 43 -11.33 -1.64 -7.19
N ASP A 44 -12.20 -0.74 -7.65
CA ASP A 44 -11.82 0.58 -8.23
C ASP A 44 -11.21 1.55 -7.20
N LEU A 45 -11.32 1.24 -5.91
CA LEU A 45 -10.75 2.02 -4.81
C LEU A 45 -9.53 1.28 -4.24
N ILE A 46 -8.34 1.74 -4.62
CA ILE A 46 -7.08 1.34 -3.97
C ILE A 46 -7.14 1.81 -2.51
N ASP A 47 -7.22 0.86 -1.57
CA ASP A 47 -6.97 1.16 -0.16
C ASP A 47 -5.50 1.61 -0.03
N PHE A 48 -5.29 2.84 0.46
CA PHE A 48 -3.97 3.41 0.61
C PHE A 48 -3.10 2.59 1.58
N LYS A 49 -3.72 1.89 2.53
CA LYS A 49 -3.03 0.95 3.42
C LYS A 49 -2.45 -0.23 2.63
N ASP A 50 -3.21 -0.78 1.70
CA ASP A 50 -2.77 -1.90 0.86
C ASP A 50 -1.68 -1.46 -0.12
N LEU A 51 -1.79 -0.25 -0.69
CA LEU A 51 -0.72 0.36 -1.48
C LEU A 51 0.58 0.50 -0.69
N LEU A 52 0.51 1.01 0.55
CA LEU A 52 1.69 1.13 1.41
C LEU A 52 2.28 -0.24 1.78
N ILE A 53 1.45 -1.26 1.99
CA ILE A 53 1.91 -2.63 2.25
C ILE A 53 2.62 -3.19 1.02
N ALA A 54 2.05 -3.01 -0.18
CA ALA A 54 2.65 -3.46 -1.43
C ALA A 54 4.00 -2.76 -1.70
N LEU A 55 4.05 -1.44 -1.53
CA LEU A 55 5.29 -0.66 -1.66
C LEU A 55 6.34 -1.09 -0.64
N LYS A 56 5.95 -1.32 0.62
CA LYS A 56 6.86 -1.79 1.66
C LYS A 56 7.45 -3.16 1.32
N LYS A 57 6.64 -4.10 0.84
CA LYS A 57 7.11 -5.43 0.41
C LYS A 57 8.13 -5.33 -0.73
N ARG A 58 7.92 -4.42 -1.69
CA ARG A 58 8.82 -4.23 -2.83
C ARG A 58 10.11 -3.47 -2.50
N LEU A 59 10.00 -2.35 -1.79
CA LEU A 59 11.13 -1.45 -1.50
C LEU A 59 11.95 -1.92 -0.30
N SER A 60 11.38 -2.75 0.57
CA SER A 60 12.06 -3.32 1.73
C SER A 60 11.60 -4.76 1.99
N PRO A 61 11.90 -5.69 1.05
CA PRO A 61 11.51 -7.08 1.22
C PRO A 61 12.23 -7.65 2.42
N ARG A 62 11.49 -8.01 3.48
CA ARG A 62 12.06 -8.84 4.54
C ARG A 62 12.33 -10.22 3.95
N THR A 63 13.29 -10.94 4.53
CA THR A 63 13.63 -12.31 4.08
C THR A 63 12.38 -13.22 4.03
N ALA A 64 11.45 -13.04 4.97
CA ALA A 64 10.17 -13.75 5.01
C ALA A 64 9.25 -13.42 3.80
N ASP A 65 9.23 -12.17 3.32
CA ASP A 65 8.43 -11.78 2.15
C ASP A 65 8.96 -12.45 0.88
N ARG A 66 10.29 -12.56 0.73
CA ARG A 66 10.90 -13.31 -0.39
C ARG A 66 10.55 -14.80 -0.33
N GLN A 67 10.54 -15.39 0.86
CA GLN A 67 10.19 -16.80 1.04
C GLN A 67 8.73 -17.08 0.67
N TYR A 68 7.81 -16.17 1.04
CA TYR A 68 6.41 -16.27 0.66
C TYR A 68 6.21 -16.23 -0.86
N GLU A 69 6.86 -15.31 -1.57
CA GLU A 69 6.78 -15.24 -3.03
C GLU A 69 7.34 -16.50 -3.72
N VAL A 70 8.44 -17.05 -3.21
CA VAL A 70 9.02 -18.31 -3.72
C VAL A 70 8.07 -19.48 -3.50
N GLN A 71 7.44 -19.56 -2.32
CA GLN A 71 6.45 -20.60 -2.02
C GLN A 71 5.21 -20.49 -2.91
N GLN A 72 4.70 -19.28 -3.14
CA GLN A 72 3.57 -19.04 -4.05
C GLN A 72 3.90 -19.45 -5.49
N LYS A 73 5.08 -19.08 -5.99
CA LYS A 73 5.55 -19.51 -7.33
C LYS A 73 5.65 -21.03 -7.42
N TYR A 74 6.22 -21.66 -6.40
CA TYR A 74 6.34 -23.12 -6.34
C TYR A 74 4.96 -23.82 -6.32
N GLN A 75 4.01 -23.33 -5.53
CA GLN A 75 2.64 -23.84 -5.52
C GLN A 75 1.93 -23.66 -6.86
N ASN A 76 2.16 -22.53 -7.55
CA ASN A 76 1.59 -22.30 -8.88
C ASN A 76 2.21 -23.21 -9.96
N LEU A 77 3.48 -23.58 -9.83
CA LEU A 77 4.13 -24.57 -10.71
C LEU A 77 3.64 -26.00 -10.45
N GLN A 78 3.17 -26.30 -9.24
CA GLN A 78 2.55 -27.58 -8.91
C GLN A 78 1.10 -27.70 -9.39
N LYS A 79 0.45 -26.59 -9.75
CA LYS A 79 -0.86 -26.65 -10.40
C LYS A 79 -0.64 -27.17 -11.82
N VAL A 80 -1.21 -28.35 -12.08
CA VAL A 80 -1.20 -28.98 -13.41
C VAL A 80 -1.73 -27.98 -14.44
N PRO A 81 -1.07 -27.81 -15.61
CA PRO A 81 -1.63 -26.97 -16.66
C PRO A 81 -2.97 -27.59 -17.06
N THR A 82 -4.06 -26.87 -16.79
CA THR A 82 -5.36 -27.19 -17.34
C THR A 82 -5.32 -26.79 -18.80
N GLY A 83 -4.77 -27.69 -19.63
CA GLY A 83 -4.79 -27.56 -21.08
C GLY A 83 -6.23 -27.67 -21.58
N GLY A 84 -6.63 -26.67 -22.37
CA GLY A 84 -7.71 -26.80 -23.34
C GLY A 84 -7.17 -27.28 -24.68
#